data_AF-A0A856MMK8-F1
#
_entry.id   AF-A0A856MMK8-F1
#
_cell.length_a   1.000
_cell.length_b   1.000
_cell.length_c   1.000
_cell.angle_alpha   90.00
_cell.angle_beta   90.00
_cell.angle_gamma   90.00
#
_symmetry.space_group_name_H-M   'P 1'
#
loop_
_entity.id
_entity.type
_entity.pdbx_description
1 polymer ?
#
loop_
_entity_poly.entity_id
_entity_poly.type
_entity_poly.pdbx_seq_one_letter_code
_entity_poly.pdbx_strand_id
1 'polypeptide(L)'
;MSYHLNTTGTSRNPIGSICPLDIVVQVGFGTAKITKNRQTYYDGETEVGQPKTLAEFEEIAQQEPGNWKLIMEAPLWEAIWERQDTNKWVCIKAGKGFA
;
A
#
# COMPACT_ATOMS: atom_id res chain seq x y z
N MET A 1 5.59 6.47 21.87
CA MET A 1 6.62 6.30 20.83
C MET A 1 6.90 4.82 20.72
N SER A 2 6.20 4.13 19.81
CA SER A 2 6.23 2.68 19.72
C SER A 2 7.23 2.29 18.64
N TYR A 3 8.40 1.80 19.04
CA TYR A 3 9.41 1.29 18.12
C TYR A 3 9.08 -0.18 17.83
N HIS A 4 8.73 -0.49 16.59
CA HIS A 4 8.59 -1.87 16.12
C HIS A 4 9.96 -2.40 15.69
N LEU A 5 10.68 -3.04 16.61
CA LEU A 5 11.84 -3.87 16.29
C LEU A 5 11.35 -5.29 15.99
N ASN A 6 11.50 -5.72 14.73
CA ASN A 6 11.11 -7.06 14.31
C ASN A 6 12.30 -8.02 14.49
N THR A 7 12.36 -8.69 15.64
CA THR A 7 13.44 -9.65 16.01
C THR A 7 13.21 -11.07 15.49
N THR A 8 12.12 -11.32 14.75
CA THR A 8 11.67 -12.68 14.36
C THR A 8 11.87 -13.02 12.87
N GLY A 9 12.51 -12.15 12.08
CA GLY A 9 12.69 -12.39 10.64
C GLY A 9 11.38 -12.35 9.83
N THR A 10 10.27 -11.95 10.45
CA THR A 10 8.99 -11.73 9.76
C THR A 10 9.05 -10.43 8.95
N SER A 11 8.55 -10.46 7.71
CA SER A 11 8.46 -9.26 6.90
C SER A 11 7.53 -8.24 7.56
N ARG A 12 7.81 -6.94 7.39
CA ARG A 12 6.94 -5.85 7.88
C ARG A 12 5.48 -6.05 7.47
N ASN A 13 5.28 -6.61 6.27
CA ASN A 13 4.00 -6.92 5.68
C ASN A 13 4.01 -8.41 5.29
N PRO A 14 3.49 -9.34 6.11
CA PRO A 14 3.42 -10.75 5.74
C PRO A 14 2.53 -10.96 4.51
N ILE A 15 2.93 -11.82 3.58
CA ILE A 15 2.05 -12.19 2.46
C ILE A 15 0.79 -12.86 3.03
N GLY A 16 -0.37 -12.47 2.51
CA GLY A 16 -1.69 -12.89 3.00
C GLY A 16 -2.24 -12.01 4.13
N SER A 17 -1.46 -11.09 4.70
CA SER A 17 -1.99 -10.15 5.70
C SER A 17 -2.89 -9.09 5.06
N ILE A 18 -3.84 -8.58 5.84
CA ILE A 18 -4.72 -7.49 5.43
C ILE A 18 -4.02 -6.16 5.72
N CYS A 19 -4.03 -5.25 4.75
CA CYS A 19 -3.57 -3.87 4.92
C CYS A 19 -4.58 -3.07 5.74
N PRO A 20 -4.15 -2.35 6.79
CA PRO A 20 -4.99 -1.34 7.43
C PRO A 20 -5.41 -0.26 6.44
N LEU A 21 -6.66 0.19 6.49
CA LEU A 21 -7.19 1.22 5.58
C LEU A 21 -6.71 2.64 5.94
N ASP A 22 -6.27 2.85 7.18
CA ASP A 22 -5.68 4.10 7.66
C ASP A 22 -4.23 4.29 7.20
N ILE A 23 -3.66 3.34 6.45
CA ILE A 23 -2.33 3.51 5.87
C ILE A 23 -2.34 4.72 4.91
N VAL A 24 -1.34 5.58 5.08
CA VAL A 24 -1.10 6.69 4.17
C VAL A 24 -0.43 6.15 2.91
N VAL A 25 -0.95 6.52 1.74
CA VAL A 25 -0.35 6.17 0.45
C VAL A 25 0.80 7.12 0.16
N GLN A 26 1.83 7.06 0.99
CA GLN A 26 3.07 7.83 0.86
C GLN A 26 4.19 7.15 1.65
N VAL A 27 5.39 7.15 1.10
CA VAL A 27 6.63 6.67 1.73
C VAL A 27 7.67 7.78 1.91
N GLY A 28 7.50 8.93 1.24
CA GLY A 28 8.33 10.13 1.35
C GLY A 28 9.67 10.05 0.63
N PHE A 29 10.22 8.83 0.49
CA PHE A 29 11.36 8.54 -0.38
C PHE A 29 11.17 7.13 -0.95
N GLY A 30 10.82 7.05 -2.24
CA GLY A 30 10.46 5.80 -2.90
C GLY A 30 9.30 5.96 -3.86
N THR A 31 8.41 4.96 -3.92
CA THR A 31 7.17 4.99 -4.69
C THR A 31 5.99 4.56 -3.83
N ALA A 32 4.89 5.32 -3.86
CA ALA A 32 3.62 4.96 -3.25
C ALA A 32 2.49 5.25 -4.24
N LYS A 33 1.88 4.20 -4.80
CA LYS A 33 0.91 4.31 -5.90
C LYS A 33 -0.33 3.47 -5.66
N ILE A 34 -1.48 4.00 -6.06
CA ILE A 34 -2.68 3.20 -6.32
C ILE A 34 -2.77 2.98 -7.82
N THR A 35 -3.00 1.73 -8.20
CA THR A 35 -3.23 1.36 -9.60
C THR A 35 -4.61 0.72 -9.74
N LYS A 36 -5.25 0.98 -10.87
CA LYS A 36 -6.48 0.33 -11.33
C LYS A 36 -6.21 -0.29 -12.68
N ASN A 37 -6.42 -1.60 -12.82
CA ASN A 37 -6.16 -2.34 -14.07
C ASN A 37 -4.76 -2.08 -14.65
N ARG A 38 -3.74 -2.03 -13.76
CA ARG A 38 -2.32 -1.76 -14.08
C ARG A 38 -2.00 -0.32 -14.53
N GLN A 39 -2.97 0.58 -14.54
CA GLN A 39 -2.74 2.01 -14.78
C GLN A 39 -2.65 2.74 -13.44
N THR A 40 -1.70 3.66 -13.31
CA THR A 40 -1.59 4.52 -12.12
C THR A 40 -2.84 5.39 -12.02
N TYR A 41 -3.57 5.21 -10.93
CA TYR A 41 -4.73 6.02 -10.58
C TYR A 41 -4.31 7.20 -9.69
N TYR A 42 -3.37 6.95 -8.78
CA TYR A 42 -2.83 7.96 -7.87
C TYR A 42 -1.36 7.68 -7.56
N ASP A 43 -0.57 8.74 -7.42
CA ASP A 43 0.84 8.70 -7.04
C ASP A 43 1.07 9.66 -5.87
N GLY A 44 1.23 9.10 -4.67
CA GLY A 44 1.39 9.88 -3.44
C GLY A 44 2.74 10.55 -3.27
N GLU A 45 3.70 10.28 -4.16
CA GLU A 45 5.00 10.96 -4.17
C GLU A 45 5.02 12.16 -5.13
N THR A 46 4.08 12.20 -6.09
CA THR A 46 4.00 13.27 -7.09
C THR A 46 2.86 14.25 -6.82
N GLU A 47 1.76 13.77 -6.23
CA GLU A 47 0.57 14.58 -5.95
C GLU A 47 0.84 15.64 -4.88
N VAL A 48 0.53 16.89 -5.21
CA VAL A 48 0.75 18.04 -4.32
C VAL A 48 -0.49 18.25 -3.45
N GLY A 49 -0.39 17.98 -2.15
CA GLY A 49 -1.51 18.17 -1.24
C GLY A 49 -1.36 17.41 0.07
N GLN A 50 -2.48 17.22 0.77
CA GLN A 50 -2.52 16.36 1.93
C GLN A 50 -2.39 14.89 1.49
N PRO A 51 -1.58 14.08 2.22
CA PRO A 51 -1.45 12.66 1.91
C PRO A 51 -2.80 11.96 2.06
N LYS A 52 -3.13 11.12 1.08
CA LYS A 52 -4.37 10.34 1.09
C LYS A 52 -4.20 8.99 1.74
N THR A 53 -5.25 8.50 2.37
CA THR A 53 -5.28 7.17 2.99
C THR A 53 -5.83 6.11 2.04
N LEU A 54 -5.53 4.84 2.31
CA LEU A 54 -6.12 3.72 1.55
C LEU A 54 -7.65 3.67 1.68
N ALA A 55 -8.22 4.15 2.80
CA ALA A 55 -9.66 4.25 3.02
C ALA A 55 -10.37 5.06 1.93
N GLU A 56 -9.79 6.19 1.52
CA GLU A 56 -10.35 7.03 0.45
C GLU A 56 -10.40 6.27 -0.89
N PHE A 57 -9.38 5.47 -1.19
CA PHE A 57 -9.35 4.67 -2.40
C PHE A 57 -10.24 3.42 -2.32
N GLU A 58 -10.48 2.90 -1.12
CA GLU A 58 -11.45 1.83 -0.90
C GLU A 58 -12.88 2.30 -1.21
N GLU A 59 -13.25 3.51 -0.79
CA GLU A 59 -14.56 4.10 -1.11
C GLU A 59 -14.76 4.24 -2.63
N ILE A 60 -13.73 4.68 -3.35
CA ILE A 60 -13.74 4.77 -4.82
C ILE A 60 -13.83 3.37 -5.44
N ALA A 61 -13.02 2.41 -4.96
CA ALA A 61 -12.96 1.05 -5.49
C ALA A 61 -14.25 0.25 -5.26
N GLN A 62 -15.08 0.64 -4.27
CA GLN A 62 -16.42 0.07 -4.08
C GLN A 62 -17.39 0.49 -5.17
N GLN A 63 -17.26 1.71 -5.69
CA GLN A 63 -18.12 2.27 -6.75
C GLN A 63 -17.61 1.88 -8.15
N GLU A 64 -16.29 1.72 -8.26
CA GLU A 64 -15.61 1.47 -9.52
C GLU A 64 -14.98 0.07 -9.58
N PRO A 65 -15.60 -0.90 -10.27
CA PRO A 65 -15.02 -2.23 -10.40
C PRO A 65 -13.69 -2.20 -11.17
N GLY A 66 -12.75 -3.03 -10.74
CA GLY A 66 -11.44 -3.15 -11.34
C GLY A 66 -10.45 -3.91 -10.48
N ASN A 67 -9.30 -4.23 -11.05
CA ASN A 67 -8.17 -4.77 -10.30
C ASN A 67 -7.41 -3.61 -9.65
N TRP A 68 -7.65 -3.40 -8.36
CA TRP A 68 -7.04 -2.33 -7.58
C TRP A 68 -5.84 -2.85 -6.80
N LYS A 69 -4.73 -2.12 -6.87
CA LYS A 69 -3.50 -2.43 -6.10
C LYS A 69 -2.87 -1.21 -5.49
N LEU A 70 -2.40 -1.37 -4.25
CA LEU A 70 -1.52 -0.44 -3.56
C LEU A 70 -0.09 -0.96 -3.71
N ILE A 71 0.79 -0.14 -4.23
CA ILE A 71 2.21 -0.44 -4.43
C ILE A 71 3.01 0.53 -3.56
N MET A 72 3.79 0.01 -2.62
CA MET A 72 4.70 0.80 -1.80
C MET A 72 6.10 0.21 -1.89
N GLU A 73 7.04 0.98 -2.43
CA GLU A 73 8.43 0.61 -2.61
C GLU A 73 9.28 1.67 -1.89
N ALA A 74 9.67 1.36 -0.66
CA ALA A 74 10.54 2.19 0.16
C ALA A 74 11.96 1.56 0.23
N PRO A 75 13.00 2.32 0.63
CA PRO A 75 14.37 1.81 0.70
C PRO A 75 14.52 0.55 1.53
N LEU A 76 13.85 0.51 2.68
CA LEU A 76 14.02 -0.54 3.68
C LEU A 76 12.85 -1.54 3.75
N TRP A 77 11.85 -1.38 2.89
CA TRP A 77 10.74 -2.32 2.77
C TRP A 77 9.95 -2.07 1.48
N GLU A 78 9.38 -3.13 0.93
CA GLU A 78 8.41 -3.02 -0.16
C GLU A 78 7.20 -3.92 0.12
N ALA A 79 6.03 -3.53 -0.40
CA ALA A 79 4.86 -4.37 -0.43
C ALA A 79 3.89 -3.99 -1.55
N ILE A 80 3.15 -4.98 -2.02
CA ILE A 80 2.01 -4.80 -2.93
C ILE A 80 0.80 -5.45 -2.29
N TRP A 81 -0.27 -4.68 -2.14
CA TRP A 81 -1.57 -5.18 -1.72
C TRP A 81 -2.55 -5.12 -2.87
N GLU A 82 -3.38 -6.14 -2.97
CA GLU A 82 -4.45 -6.24 -3.96
C GLU A 82 -5.80 -6.24 -3.25
N ARG A 83 -6.74 -5.44 -3.75
CA ARG A 83 -8.12 -5.47 -3.28
C ARG A 83 -8.79 -6.74 -3.77
N GLN A 84 -9.13 -7.64 -2.85
CA GLN A 84 -9.80 -8.92 -3.17
C GLN A 84 -11.29 -8.90 -2.86
N ASP A 85 -11.71 -8.03 -1.94
CA ASP A 85 -13.11 -7.87 -1.50
C ASP A 85 -13.27 -6.49 -0.83
N THR A 86 -14.49 -6.13 -0.47
CA THR A 86 -14.80 -4.92 0.30
C THR A 86 -13.98 -4.86 1.58
N ASN A 87 -13.22 -3.78 1.74
CA ASN A 87 -12.28 -3.54 2.86
C ASN A 87 -11.19 -4.61 3.01
N LYS A 88 -10.93 -5.45 2.00
CA LYS A 88 -9.90 -6.50 2.05
C LYS A 88 -8.81 -6.25 1.02
N TRP A 89 -7.77 -5.57 1.46
CA TRP A 89 -6.53 -5.37 0.73
C TRP A 89 -5.48 -6.37 1.21
N VAL A 90 -5.26 -7.43 0.43
CA VAL A 90 -4.41 -8.55 0.84
C VAL A 90 -3.00 -8.34 0.29
N CYS A 91 -2.00 -8.48 1.16
CA CYS A 91 -0.59 -8.39 0.77
C CYS A 91 -0.25 -9.58 -0.13
N ILE A 92 0.09 -9.32 -1.39
CA ILE A 92 0.46 -10.36 -2.37
C ILE A 92 1.95 -10.40 -2.64
N LYS A 93 2.69 -9.34 -2.29
CA LYS A 93 4.14 -9.27 -2.39
C LYS A 93 4.68 -8.47 -1.21
N ALA A 94 5.79 -8.92 -0.63
CA ALA A 94 6.54 -8.18 0.37
C ALA A 94 8.04 -8.43 0.21
N GLY A 95 8.85 -7.44 0.54
CA GLY A 95 10.30 -7.49 0.37
C GLY A 95 11.05 -6.52 1.28
N LYS A 96 12.38 -6.55 1.16
CA LYS A 96 13.31 -5.76 2.00
C LYS A 96 13.52 -4.32 1.50
N GLY A 97 12.83 -3.91 0.44
CA GLY A 97 13.08 -2.65 -0.25
C GLY A 97 14.26 -2.77 -1.22
N PHE A 98 14.79 -1.63 -1.64
CA PHE A 98 15.80 -1.53 -2.69
C PHE A 98 17.19 -1.05 -2.22
N ALA A 99 17.37 -0.79 -0.93
CA ALA A 99 18.62 -0.30 -0.35
C ALA A 99 19.36 -1.35 0.51
#